data_AF-A0A536T7N9-F1
#
_entry.id   AF-A0A536T7N9-F1
#
_cell.length_a   1.000
_cell.length_b   1.000
_cell.length_c   1.000
_cell.angle_alpha   90.00
_cell.angle_beta   90.00
_cell.angle_gamma   90.00
#
_symmetry.space_group_name_H-M   'P 1'
#
loop_
_entity.id
_entity.type
_entity.pdbx_description
1 polymer ?
#
loop_
_entity_poly.entity_id
_entity_poly.type
_entity_poly.pdbx_seq_one_letter_code
_entity_poly.pdbx_strand_id
1 'polypeptide(L)'
;MSGSSYGIVGMPENEAVALLDELAAHATQPKYQLSYAYRVGDVVIWDNASLLHSATLTDPDDPRTLWRITIKEPSSKLDALDVLAPTFVSGAM
;
A
#
# COMPACT_ATOMS: atom_id res chain seq x y z
N MET A 1 -7.22 4.74 5.52
CA MET A 1 -8.22 3.78 5.02
C MET A 1 -7.79 3.44 3.62
N SER A 2 -7.27 2.24 3.35
CA SER A 2 -7.04 1.82 1.97
C SER A 2 -8.40 1.40 1.41
N GLY A 3 -9.03 2.29 0.66
CA GLY A 3 -10.17 1.91 -0.17
C GLY A 3 -9.66 1.13 -1.37
N SER A 4 -10.39 0.10 -1.78
CA SER A 4 -10.17 -0.50 -3.10
C SER A 4 -10.81 0.38 -4.16
N SER A 5 -10.11 0.60 -5.26
CA SER A 5 -10.67 1.24 -6.45
C SER A 5 -11.79 0.35 -7.01
N TYR A 6 -12.90 0.96 -7.42
CA TYR A 6 -14.07 0.26 -7.97
C TYR A 6 -14.53 0.82 -9.33
N GLY A 7 -13.88 1.86 -9.84
CA GLY A 7 -14.20 2.49 -11.11
C GLY A 7 -13.23 3.62 -11.45
N ILE A 8 -13.33 4.14 -12.68
CA ILE A 8 -12.48 5.21 -13.20
C ILE A 8 -13.38 6.32 -13.76
N VAL A 9 -13.19 7.55 -13.28
CA VAL A 9 -13.99 8.69 -13.69
C VAL A 9 -13.84 8.93 -15.20
N GLY A 10 -14.97 9.02 -15.91
CA GLY A 10 -14.99 9.23 -17.35
C GLY A 10 -14.83 7.97 -18.20
N MET A 11 -14.78 6.79 -17.59
CA MET A 11 -14.67 5.50 -18.27
C MET A 11 -15.94 4.65 -18.06
N PRO A 12 -16.41 3.91 -19.07
CA PRO A 12 -17.47 2.90 -18.88
C PRO A 12 -17.10 1.88 -17.81
N GLU A 13 -18.08 1.42 -17.03
CA GLU A 13 -17.84 0.57 -15.86
C GLU A 13 -17.12 -0.74 -16.20
N ASN A 14 -17.54 -1.42 -17.27
CA ASN A 14 -16.92 -2.66 -17.73
C ASN A 14 -15.45 -2.47 -18.14
N GLU A 15 -15.13 -1.35 -18.79
CA GLU A 15 -13.76 -1.01 -19.20
C GLU A 15 -12.91 -0.64 -17.98
N ALA A 16 -13.47 0.13 -17.04
CA ALA A 16 -12.80 0.54 -15.82
C ALA A 16 -12.45 -0.66 -14.94
N VAL A 17 -13.39 -1.58 -14.73
CA VAL A 17 -13.16 -2.80 -13.94
C VAL A 17 -12.09 -3.67 -14.60
N ALA A 18 -12.18 -3.89 -15.92
CA ALA A 18 -11.18 -4.67 -16.65
C ALA A 18 -9.76 -4.10 -16.51
N LEU A 19 -9.61 -2.77 -16.59
CA LEU A 19 -8.32 -2.11 -16.39
C LEU A 19 -7.84 -2.19 -14.94
N LEU A 20 -8.73 -2.01 -13.96
CA LEU A 20 -8.38 -2.13 -12.54
C LEU A 20 -7.92 -3.56 -12.21
N ASP A 21 -8.54 -4.59 -12.79
CA ASP A 21 -8.13 -5.98 -12.62
C ASP A 21 -6.75 -6.24 -13.23
N GLU A 22 -6.47 -5.71 -14.42
CA GLU A 22 -5.14 -5.80 -15.05
C GLU A 22 -4.06 -5.13 -14.20
N LEU A 23 -4.33 -3.91 -13.72
CA LEU A 23 -3.41 -3.16 -12.86
C LEU A 23 -3.20 -3.86 -11.52
N ALA A 24 -4.25 -4.41 -10.91
CA ALA A 24 -4.15 -5.19 -9.68
C ALA A 24 -3.29 -6.44 -9.90
N ALA A 25 -3.52 -7.18 -10.98
CA ALA A 25 -2.73 -8.36 -11.35
C ALA A 25 -1.26 -8.00 -11.61
N HIS A 26 -0.99 -6.86 -12.25
CA HIS A 26 0.37 -6.37 -12.48
C HIS A 26 1.08 -5.97 -11.18
N ALA A 27 0.46 -5.10 -10.39
CA ALA A 27 1.04 -4.53 -9.17
C ALA A 27 1.29 -5.59 -8.08
N THR A 28 0.55 -6.70 -8.12
CA THR A 28 0.68 -7.81 -7.16
C THR A 28 1.51 -8.98 -7.68
N GLN A 29 2.28 -8.84 -8.76
CA GLN A 29 3.21 -9.90 -9.19
C GLN A 29 4.28 -10.18 -8.11
N PRO A 30 4.76 -11.43 -7.95
CA PRO A 30 5.71 -11.79 -6.89
C PRO A 30 6.98 -10.92 -6.81
N LYS A 31 7.47 -10.40 -7.95
CA LYS A 31 8.63 -9.49 -8.00
C LYS A 31 8.41 -8.13 -7.33
N TYR A 32 7.17 -7.74 -7.07
CA TYR A 32 6.80 -6.49 -6.40
C TYR A 32 6.37 -6.73 -4.94
N GLN A 33 6.35 -7.98 -4.48
CA GLN A 33 5.88 -8.32 -3.14
C GLN A 33 7.03 -8.42 -2.14
N LEU A 34 6.82 -7.84 -0.97
CA LEU A 34 7.59 -8.13 0.24
C LEU A 34 6.69 -8.86 1.24
N SER A 35 7.02 -10.11 1.56
CA SER A 35 6.36 -10.86 2.63
C SER A 35 7.21 -10.79 3.90
N TYR A 36 6.61 -10.31 4.99
CA TYR A 36 7.31 -10.07 6.25
C TYR A 36 6.76 -10.98 7.36
N ALA A 37 7.62 -11.84 7.91
CA ALA A 37 7.32 -12.69 9.04
C ALA A 37 7.57 -11.93 10.36
N TYR A 38 6.49 -11.47 10.99
CA TYR A 38 6.55 -10.73 12.25
C TYR A 38 7.22 -11.54 13.38
N ARG A 39 7.94 -10.82 14.24
CA ARG A 39 8.42 -11.31 15.53
C ARG A 39 7.91 -10.42 16.66
N VAL A 40 7.88 -10.96 17.87
CA VAL A 40 7.52 -10.18 19.08
C VAL A 40 8.49 -9.02 19.22
N GLY A 41 7.94 -7.80 19.30
CA GLY A 41 8.71 -6.56 19.40
C GLY A 41 8.96 -5.84 18.08
N ASP A 42 8.61 -6.43 16.93
CA ASP A 42 8.77 -5.77 15.64
C ASP A 42 7.87 -4.53 15.52
N VAL A 43 8.43 -3.46 14.98
CA VAL A 43 7.70 -2.27 14.54
C VAL A 43 7.84 -2.16 13.04
N VAL A 44 6.73 -2.34 12.32
CA VAL A 44 6.68 -2.18 10.86
C VAL A 44 6.03 -0.84 10.54
N ILE A 45 6.74 -0.02 9.76
CA ILE A 45 6.28 1.29 9.30
C ILE A 45 6.23 1.23 7.77
N TRP A 46 5.14 1.74 7.20
CA TRP A 46 4.96 1.79 5.75
C TRP A 46 4.25 3.08 5.34
N ASP A 47 4.55 3.54 4.13
CA ASP A 47 3.89 4.69 3.50
C ASP A 47 2.73 4.22 2.62
N ASN A 48 1.50 4.58 2.98
CA ASN A 48 0.30 4.15 2.23
C ASN A 48 0.20 4.80 0.84
N ALA A 49 0.88 5.91 0.57
CA ALA A 49 0.87 6.55 -0.75
C ALA A 49 1.68 5.74 -1.78
N SER A 50 2.61 4.92 -1.31
CA SER A 50 3.62 4.27 -2.16
C SER A 50 3.42 2.76 -2.32
N LEU A 51 2.44 2.14 -1.64
CA LEU A 51 2.26 0.68 -1.66
C LEU A 51 0.83 0.21 -1.39
N LEU A 52 0.58 -1.04 -1.80
CA LEU A 52 -0.53 -1.87 -1.35
C LEU A 52 -0.05 -2.78 -0.23
N HIS A 53 -0.91 -3.10 0.73
CA HIS A 53 -0.62 -4.09 1.78
C HIS A 53 -1.84 -4.98 2.03
N SER A 54 -1.56 -6.24 2.39
CA SER A 54 -2.58 -7.22 2.77
C SER A 54 -2.08 -8.03 3.96
N ALA A 55 -2.99 -8.36 4.88
CA ALA A 55 -2.71 -9.33 5.91
C ALA A 55 -3.01 -10.73 5.38
N THR A 56 -2.10 -11.67 5.58
CA THR A 56 -2.37 -13.09 5.34
C THR A 56 -3.26 -13.64 6.46
N LEU A 57 -4.07 -14.65 6.13
CA LEU A 57 -4.80 -15.42 7.14
C LEU A 57 -3.81 -16.07 8.10
N THR A 58 -4.10 -15.98 9.40
CA THR A 58 -3.39 -16.70 10.46
C THR A 58 -4.24 -17.88 10.91
N ASP A 59 -3.60 -18.84 11.58
CA ASP A 59 -4.33 -19.90 12.29
C ASP A 59 -5.33 -19.24 13.26
N PRO A 60 -6.64 -19.55 13.18
CA PRO A 60 -7.63 -18.98 14.07
C PRO A 60 -7.41 -19.34 15.55
N ASP A 61 -6.70 -20.44 15.84
CA ASP A 61 -6.36 -20.86 17.19
C ASP A 61 -5.09 -20.17 17.72
N ASP A 62 -4.39 -19.38 16.89
CA ASP A 62 -3.21 -18.60 17.27
C ASP A 62 -3.54 -17.10 17.41
N PRO A 63 -3.75 -16.59 18.64
CA PRO A 63 -4.16 -15.20 18.84
C PRO A 63 -3.06 -14.21 18.44
N ARG A 64 -3.37 -13.35 17.46
CA ARG A 64 -2.46 -12.30 16.98
C ARG A 64 -2.87 -10.91 17.46
N THR A 65 -2.11 -10.34 18.39
CA THR A 65 -2.29 -8.95 18.85
C THR A 65 -1.36 -8.00 18.09
N LEU A 66 -1.94 -6.98 17.44
CA LEU A 66 -1.19 -5.90 16.80
C LEU A 66 -1.70 -4.54 17.28
N TRP A 67 -0.77 -3.66 17.64
CA TRP A 67 -1.05 -2.26 17.92
C TRP A 67 -0.82 -1.45 16.65
N ARG A 68 -1.78 -0.61 16.27
CA ARG A 68 -1.68 0.22 15.07
C ARG A 68 -1.81 1.70 15.41
N ILE A 69 -0.84 2.47 14.95
CA ILE A 69 -0.93 3.93 14.85
C ILE A 69 -1.07 4.26 13.36
N THR A 70 -1.92 5.23 13.03
CA THR A 70 -2.06 5.72 11.66
C THR A 70 -1.86 7.22 11.68
N ILE A 71 -0.83 7.68 10.97
CA ILE A 71 -0.63 9.09 10.69
C ILE A 71 -1.53 9.43 9.50
N LYS A 72 -2.53 10.27 9.73
CA LYS A 72 -3.27 10.91 8.63
C LYS A 72 -2.37 12.01 8.08
N GLU A 73 -2.32 12.16 6.76
CA GLU A 73 -1.59 13.25 6.11
C GLU A 73 -1.86 14.59 6.84
N PRO A 74 -0.81 15.25 7.36
CA PRO A 74 -0.99 16.63 7.83
C PRO A 74 -1.31 17.60 6.69
N SER A 75 -2.06 18.66 7.04
CA SER A 75 -2.30 19.84 6.20
C SER A 75 -1.02 20.36 5.53
N SER A 76 -1.16 21.05 4.40
CA SER A 76 -0.25 21.83 3.52
C SER A 76 1.15 22.36 3.97
N LYS A 77 1.76 21.81 5.02
CA LYS A 77 3.03 22.21 5.64
C LYS A 77 3.83 20.97 6.09
N LEU A 78 4.02 19.99 5.21
CA LEU A 78 4.80 18.80 5.53
C LEU A 78 6.14 18.78 4.82
N ASP A 79 7.19 18.64 5.63
CA ASP A 79 8.56 18.34 5.24
C ASP A 79 8.71 16.93 4.65
N ALA A 80 7.65 16.11 4.64
CA ALA A 80 7.70 14.71 4.18
C ALA A 80 8.15 14.59 2.72
N LEU A 81 7.74 15.52 1.84
CA LEU A 81 8.21 15.53 0.46
C LEU A 81 9.70 15.85 0.39
N ASP A 82 10.20 16.78 1.19
CA ASP A 82 11.62 17.13 1.24
C ASP A 82 12.46 15.99 1.85
N VAL A 83 11.92 15.28 2.84
CA VAL A 83 12.56 14.12 3.49
C VAL A 83 12.61 12.91 2.56
N LEU A 84 11.55 12.66 1.79
CA LEU A 84 11.45 11.52 0.88
C LEU A 84 12.05 11.79 -0.51
N ALA A 85 12.29 13.06 -0.87
CA ALA A 85 12.86 13.46 -2.15
C ALA A 85 14.10 12.67 -2.59
N PRO A 86 15.06 12.33 -1.71
CA PRO A 86 16.24 11.55 -2.10
C PRO A 86 15.95 10.07 -2.43
N THR A 87 14.78 9.57 -2.03
CA THR A 87 14.35 8.17 -2.27
C THR A 87 13.52 8.01 -3.54
N PHE A 88 13.07 9.11 -4.13
CA PHE A 88 12.42 9.05 -5.43
C PHE A 88 13.42 8.55 -6.47
N VAL A 89 12.95 7.71 -7.38
CA VAL A 89 13.74 7.31 -8.54
C VAL A 89 14.03 8.57 -9.34
N SER A 90 15.26 9.07 -9.27
CA SER A 90 15.75 10.14 -10.13
C SER A 90 15.92 9.57 -11.53
N GLY A 91 14.80 9.47 -12.26
CA GLY A 91 14.81 9.10 -13.67
C GLY A 91 15.44 10.21 -14.49
N ALA A 92 16.68 10.01 -14.95
CA ALA A 92 17.04 10.49 -16.27
C ALA A 92 16.27 9.63 -17.28
N MET A 93 15.24 10.21 -17.91
CA MET A 93 14.87 9.86 -19.29
C MET A 93 15.76 10.63 -20.24
#